data_AF-A0A7X2TTC2-F1
#
_entry.id   AF-A0A7X2TTC2-F1
#
_cell.length_a   1.000
_cell.length_b   1.000
_cell.length_c   1.000
_cell.angle_alpha   90.00
_cell.angle_beta   90.00
_cell.angle_gamma   90.00
#
_symmetry.space_group_name_H-M   'P 1'
#
loop_
_entity.id
_entity.type
_entity.pdbx_description
1 polymer ?
#
loop_
_entity_poly.entity_id
_entity_poly.type
_entity_poly.pdbx_seq_one_letter_code
_entity_poly.pdbx_strand_id
1 'polypeptide(L)'
;MKHGIRRCARLAQETGMLQDSVITVISPQGELTPFGPRPSYRRFRVVGIFGSGFYEFDAGWAFTSLKAAQETLPVDDVVNQIELRE
;
A
#
# COMPACT_ATOMS: atom_id res chain seq x y z
N MET A 1 2.47 -10.28 -12.79
CA MET A 1 2.23 -9.74 -11.42
C MET A 1 1.21 -8.62 -11.56
N LYS A 2 0.03 -8.72 -10.94
CA LYS A 2 -1.13 -7.86 -11.30
C LYS A 2 -1.28 -6.57 -10.48
N HIS A 3 -0.45 -6.34 -9.45
CA HIS A 3 -0.60 -5.20 -8.54
C HIS A 3 0.72 -4.43 -8.37
N GLY A 4 0.69 -3.16 -8.75
CA GLY A 4 1.81 -2.22 -8.61
C GLY A 4 1.57 -1.24 -7.46
N ILE A 5 2.63 -0.91 -6.73
CA ILE A 5 2.63 0.12 -5.69
C ILE A 5 3.67 1.19 -6.02
N ARG A 6 3.31 2.45 -5.81
CA ARG A 6 4.22 3.59 -5.85
C ARG A 6 4.52 4.02 -4.42
N ARG A 7 5.79 4.27 -4.11
CA ARG A 7 6.26 4.57 -2.75
C ARG A 7 6.85 5.97 -2.67
N CYS A 8 6.74 6.62 -1.52
CA CYS A 8 7.51 7.83 -1.25
C CYS A 8 9.02 7.53 -1.15
N ALA A 9 9.86 8.49 -1.55
CA ALA A 9 11.32 8.36 -1.60
C ALA A 9 11.94 8.01 -0.25
N ARG A 10 11.45 8.61 0.84
CA ARG A 10 11.98 8.34 2.18
C ARG A 10 11.62 6.94 2.67
N LEU A 11 10.38 6.52 2.47
CA LEU A 11 9.94 5.17 2.81
C LEU A 11 10.71 4.09 2.01
N ALA A 12 11.19 4.40 0.80
CA ALA A 12 12.10 3.53 0.04
C ALA A 12 13.51 3.49 0.65
N GLN A 13 14.06 4.64 1.07
CA GLN A 13 15.37 4.73 1.74
C GLN A 13 15.41 3.99 3.08
N GLU A 14 14.40 4.17 3.93
CA GLU A 14 14.33 3.55 5.26
C GLU A 14 14.19 2.02 5.18
N THR A 15 13.53 1.51 4.15
CA THR A 15 13.32 0.06 3.95
C THR A 15 14.35 -0.59 3.01
N GLY A 16 15.25 0.19 2.42
CA GLY A 16 16.22 -0.26 1.43
C GLY A 16 15.60 -0.80 0.13
N MET A 17 14.33 -0.49 -0.14
CA MET A 17 13.57 -1.04 -1.26
C MET A 17 13.84 -0.24 -2.53
N LEU A 18 14.29 -0.93 -3.58
CA LEU A 18 14.55 -0.33 -4.90
C LEU A 18 13.32 -0.45 -5.81
N GLN A 19 13.30 0.32 -6.89
CA GLN A 19 12.35 0.10 -7.98
C GLN A 19 12.41 -1.37 -8.46
N ASP A 20 11.26 -1.90 -8.87
CA ASP A 20 11.02 -3.32 -9.22
C ASP A 20 11.14 -4.34 -8.08
N SER A 21 11.45 -3.90 -6.85
CA SER A 21 11.41 -4.78 -5.68
C SER A 21 10.00 -5.32 -5.44
N VAL A 22 9.94 -6.55 -4.93
CA VAL A 22 8.69 -7.16 -4.48
C VAL A 22 8.57 -6.94 -2.98
N ILE A 23 7.45 -6.36 -2.56
CA ILE A 23 7.14 -6.07 -1.17
C ILE A 23 5.96 -6.90 -0.73
N THR A 24 5.92 -7.29 0.54
CA THR A 24 4.74 -7.92 1.14
C THR A 24 4.03 -6.89 2.00
N VAL A 25 2.79 -6.59 1.64
CA VAL A 25 1.89 -5.78 2.46
C VAL A 25 1.14 -6.73 3.39
N ILE A 26 1.13 -6.37 4.68
CA ILE A 26 0.45 -7.11 5.74
C ILE A 26 -0.72 -6.24 6.20
N SER A 27 -1.94 -6.73 6.04
CA SER A 27 -3.13 -6.07 6.59
C SER A 27 -3.56 -6.79 7.89
N PRO A 28 -3.59 -6.10 9.04
CA PRO A 28 -4.04 -6.68 10.31
C PRO A 28 -5.55 -6.94 10.33
N GLN A 29 -6.31 -6.22 9.51
CA GLN A 29 -7.77 -6.38 9.33
C GLN A 29 -8.10 -7.46 8.30
N GLY A 30 -7.29 -8.52 8.25
CA GLY A 30 -7.54 -9.63 7.33
C GLY A 30 -8.79 -10.43 7.70
N GLU A 31 -8.92 -11.61 7.13
CA GLU A 31 -10.14 -12.41 7.25
C GLU A 31 -10.40 -12.82 8.71
N LEU A 32 -11.64 -12.63 9.16
CA LEU A 32 -12.06 -13.09 10.48
C LEU A 32 -12.25 -14.61 10.43
N THR A 33 -11.43 -15.34 11.19
CA THR A 33 -11.55 -16.80 11.32
C THR A 33 -12.12 -17.16 12.70
N PRO A 34 -12.67 -18.38 12.90
CA PRO A 34 -13.09 -18.85 14.22
C PRO A 34 -11.98 -18.84 15.28
N PHE A 35 -10.71 -18.78 14.85
CA PHE A 35 -9.53 -18.76 15.72
C PHE A 35 -8.97 -17.34 15.94
N GLY A 36 -9.63 -16.30 15.41
CA GLY A 36 -9.19 -14.90 15.50
C GLY A 36 -8.93 -14.26 14.13
N PRO A 37 -8.58 -12.95 14.11
CA PRO A 37 -8.25 -12.25 12.87
C PRO A 37 -6.97 -12.82 12.28
N ARG A 38 -7.05 -13.29 11.03
CA ARG A 38 -5.89 -13.75 10.28
C ARG A 38 -5.38 -12.62 9.39
N PRO A 39 -4.13 -12.15 9.56
CA PRO A 39 -3.60 -11.10 8.69
C PRO A 39 -3.62 -11.51 7.22
N SER A 40 -3.97 -10.57 6.35
CA SER A 40 -3.87 -10.75 4.90
C SER A 40 -2.46 -10.39 4.45
N TYR A 41 -1.87 -11.24 3.61
CA TYR A 41 -0.54 -11.04 3.03
C TYR A 41 -0.65 -10.90 1.52
N ARG A 42 -0.15 -9.81 0.97
CA ARG A 42 -0.22 -9.58 -0.47
C ARG A 42 1.08 -9.03 -1.02
N ARG A 43 1.53 -9.59 -2.14
CA ARG A 43 2.74 -9.15 -2.82
C ARG A 43 2.44 -8.02 -3.80
N PHE A 44 3.21 -6.96 -3.69
CA PHE A 44 3.19 -5.82 -4.60
C PHE A 44 4.55 -5.64 -5.25
N ARG A 45 4.58 -5.21 -6.50
CA ARG A 45 5.82 -4.74 -7.13
C ARG A 45 5.91 -3.22 -7.01
N VAL A 46 7.07 -2.72 -6.58
CA VAL A 46 7.35 -1.28 -6.62
C VAL A 46 7.55 -0.86 -8.06
N VAL A 47 6.61 -0.10 -8.61
CA VAL A 47 6.66 0.36 -10.02
C VAL A 47 7.16 1.79 -10.16
N GLY A 48 7.42 2.47 -9.04
CA GLY A 48 7.95 3.81 -9.01
C GLY A 48 8.16 4.33 -7.61
N ILE A 49 9.12 5.23 -7.48
CA ILE A 49 9.41 5.97 -6.26
C ILE A 49 9.17 7.45 -6.60
N PHE A 50 8.37 8.13 -5.79
CA PHE A 50 8.09 9.55 -5.95
C PHE A 50 8.53 10.31 -4.70
N GLY A 51 8.98 11.54 -4.85
CA GLY A 51 9.25 12.45 -3.72
C GLY A 51 8.38 13.68 -3.90
N SER A 52 7.69 14.10 -2.84
CA SER A 52 6.88 15.32 -2.89
C SER A 52 7.75 16.60 -2.87
N GLY A 53 9.02 16.47 -2.48
CA GLY A 53 9.91 17.61 -2.23
C GLY A 53 9.65 18.29 -0.87
N PHE A 54 8.63 17.85 -0.13
CA PHE A 54 8.30 18.30 1.22
C PHE A 54 8.58 17.16 2.22
N TYR A 55 9.56 17.40 3.08
CA TYR A 55 10.17 16.39 3.96
C TYR A 55 9.15 15.70 4.90
N GLU A 56 8.11 16.42 5.32
CA GLU A 56 7.13 15.94 6.31
C GLU A 56 6.10 14.96 5.74
N PHE A 57 5.88 14.95 4.43
CA PHE A 57 4.87 14.09 3.79
C PHE A 57 5.44 12.76 3.26
N ASP A 58 6.75 12.62 3.18
CA ASP A 58 7.41 11.53 2.44
C ASP A 58 7.59 10.22 3.24
N ALA A 59 7.24 10.17 4.53
CA ALA A 59 7.58 9.02 5.38
C ALA A 59 6.49 7.91 5.48
N GLY A 60 5.23 8.20 5.20
CA GLY A 60 4.12 7.29 5.58
C GLY A 60 3.28 6.74 4.44
N TRP A 61 3.45 7.24 3.22
CA TRP A 61 2.46 7.05 2.16
C TRP A 61 2.96 6.13 1.05
N ALA A 62 2.05 5.30 0.56
CA ALA A 62 2.22 4.49 -0.63
C ALA A 62 0.89 4.47 -1.40
N PHE A 63 0.97 4.55 -2.72
CA PHE A 63 -0.20 4.58 -3.59
C PHE A 63 -0.27 3.28 -4.39
N THR A 64 -1.48 2.74 -4.55
CA THR A 64 -1.77 1.63 -5.44
C THR A 64 -3.10 1.85 -6.13
N SER A 65 -3.45 1.02 -7.10
CA SER A 65 -4.79 1.06 -7.71
C SER A 65 -5.86 0.75 -6.65
N LEU A 66 -7.02 1.43 -6.72
CA LEU A 66 -8.14 1.19 -5.81
C LEU A 66 -8.50 -0.29 -5.69
N LYS A 67 -8.63 -0.99 -6.82
CA LYS A 67 -8.88 -2.43 -6.86
C LYS A 67 -7.87 -3.24 -6.03
N ALA A 68 -6.58 -2.94 -6.17
CA ALA A 68 -5.55 -3.65 -5.41
C ALA A 68 -5.61 -3.33 -3.90
N ALA A 69 -6.00 -2.11 -3.52
CA ALA A 69 -6.21 -1.74 -2.12
C ALA A 69 -7.42 -2.47 -1.53
N GLN A 70 -8.55 -2.48 -2.24
CA GLN A 70 -9.77 -3.19 -1.84
C GLN A 70 -9.49 -4.69 -1.63
N GLU A 71 -8.78 -5.31 -2.57
CA GLU A 71 -8.39 -6.72 -2.44
C GLU A 71 -7.33 -7.00 -1.35
N THR A 72 -6.62 -5.97 -0.85
CA THR A 72 -5.66 -6.11 0.27
C THR A 72 -6.36 -6.00 1.62
N LEU A 73 -7.40 -5.17 1.69
CA LEU A 73 -8.22 -4.89 2.88
C LEU A 73 -9.47 -5.77 2.98
N PRO A 74 -9.46 -6.93 2.32
CA PRO A 74 -10.66 -7.63 1.83
C PRO A 74 -11.99 -6.87 1.92
N VAL A 75 -12.12 -5.77 1.18
CA VAL A 75 -13.38 -5.02 1.05
C VAL A 75 -13.91 -5.10 -0.38
N ASP A 76 -15.23 -4.99 -0.52
CA ASP A 76 -15.92 -4.93 -1.81
C ASP A 76 -15.81 -3.52 -2.43
N ASP A 77 -16.81 -3.07 -3.19
CA ASP A 77 -16.82 -1.76 -3.86
C ASP A 77 -17.12 -0.62 -2.89
N VAL A 78 -16.18 -0.37 -1.98
CA VAL A 78 -16.23 0.70 -0.99
C VAL A 78 -14.92 1.48 -0.95
N VAL A 79 -15.02 2.75 -0.53
CA VAL A 79 -13.88 3.64 -0.28
C VAL A 79 -13.98 4.21 1.12
N ASN A 80 -12.84 4.38 1.80
CA ASN A 80 -12.81 4.91 3.16
C ASN A 80 -12.99 6.43 3.19
N GLN A 81 -12.47 7.14 2.18
CA GLN A 81 -12.46 8.59 2.12
C GLN A 81 -12.44 9.06 0.66
N ILE A 82 -13.11 10.18 0.41
CA ILE A 82 -13.03 10.94 -0.85
C ILE A 82 -12.36 12.27 -0.53
N GLU A 83 -11.27 12.58 -1.22
CA GLU A 83 -10.56 13.85 -1.11
C GLU A 83 -10.91 14.71 -2.33
N LEU A 84 -11.46 15.90 -2.11
CA LEU A 84 -11.62 16.94 -3.13
C LEU A 84 -10.52 17.99 -2.96
N ARG A 85 -10.00 18.48 -4.08
CA ARG A 85 -9.12 19.65 -4.12
C ARG A 85 -9.77 20.69 -5.03
N GLU A 86 -9.82 21.92 -4.53
CA GLU A 86 -10.30 23.10 -5.27
C GLU A 86 -9.23 23.66 -6.21
#